data_AF-A0A537XPN7-F1
#
_entry.id   AF-A0A537XPN7-F1
#
_cell.length_a   1.000
_cell.length_b   1.000
_cell.length_c   1.000
_cell.angle_alpha   90.00
_cell.angle_beta   90.00
_cell.angle_gamma   90.00
#
_symmetry.space_group_name_H-M   'P 1'
#
loop_
_entity.id
_entity.type
_entity.pdbx_description
1 polymer ?
#
loop_
_entity_poly.entity_id
_entity_poly.type
_entity_poly.pdbx_seq_one_letter_code
_entity_poly.pdbx_strand_id
1 'polypeptide(L)' 'VSGYDVVAAQTIHARKSYDYPAIRFGQRYADILERAEDGRLRIDYGRFHETLDG' A
#
# COMPACT_ATOMS: atom_id res chain seq x y z
N VAL A 1 0.41 9.61 -8.14
CA VAL A 1 0.46 8.37 -8.96
C VAL A 1 -0.34 8.61 -10.23
N SER A 2 0.13 8.09 -11.36
CA SER A 2 -0.61 8.09 -12.63
C SER A 2 -0.50 6.71 -13.27
N GLY A 3 -1.46 6.32 -14.09
CA GLY A 3 -1.47 5.03 -14.76
C GLY A 3 -2.54 4.96 -15.85
N TYR A 4 -2.46 3.93 -16.70
CA TYR A 4 -3.49 3.67 -17.70
C TYR A 4 -4.50 2.67 -17.14
N ASP A 5 -5.75 3.07 -17.01
CA ASP A 5 -6.86 2.19 -16.69
C ASP A 5 -7.28 1.44 -17.96
N VAL A 6 -7.04 0.13 -17.96
CA VAL A 6 -7.35 -0.76 -19.09
C VAL A 6 -8.85 -0.88 -19.30
N VAL A 7 -9.67 -0.76 -18.25
CA VAL A 7 -11.14 -0.89 -18.35
C VAL A 7 -11.73 0.35 -19.01
N ALA A 8 -11.28 1.54 -18.61
CA ALA A 8 -11.73 2.81 -19.17
C ALA A 8 -11.00 3.21 -20.47
N ALA A 9 -9.90 2.52 -20.82
CA ALA A 9 -8.98 2.88 -21.89
C ALA A 9 -8.46 4.34 -21.78
N GLN A 10 -8.16 4.77 -20.56
CA GLN A 10 -7.81 6.15 -20.25
C GLN A 10 -6.65 6.25 -19.27
N THR A 11 -5.86 7.32 -19.37
CA THR A 11 -4.87 7.67 -18.34
C THR A 11 -5.55 8.33 -17.15
N ILE A 12 -5.35 7.78 -15.97
CA ILE A 12 -5.88 8.25 -14.69
C ILE A 12 -4.76 8.77 -13.77
N HIS A 13 -5.13 9.65 -12.84
CA HIS A 13 -4.22 10.29 -11.89
C HIS A 13 -4.82 10.28 -10.48
N ALA A 14 -3.97 10.04 -9.48
CA ALA A 14 -4.30 10.11 -8.07
C ALA A 14 -3.26 10.93 -7.30
N ARG A 15 -3.72 11.72 -6.32
CA ARG A 15 -2.88 12.56 -5.46
C ARG A 15 -3.19 12.29 -3.99
N LYS A 16 -2.14 12.28 -3.16
CA LYS A 16 -2.19 12.30 -1.70
C LYS A 16 -1.10 13.23 -1.18
N SER A 17 -1.38 13.89 -0.07
CA SER A 17 -0.43 14.73 0.66
C SER A 17 -0.34 14.27 2.11
N TYR A 18 0.83 14.43 2.70
CA TYR A 18 1.15 14.18 4.11
C TYR A 18 1.87 15.41 4.66
N ASP A 19 1.45 15.89 5.82
CA ASP A 19 2.13 16.97 6.54
C ASP A 19 3.14 16.39 7.55
N TYR A 20 4.01 17.22 8.14
CA TYR A 20 5.07 16.76 9.05
C TYR A 20 4.59 15.85 10.21
N PRO A 21 3.39 16.03 10.81
CA PRO A 21 2.93 15.13 11.88
C PRO A 21 2.60 13.71 11.39
N ALA A 22 2.45 13.52 10.07
CA ALA A 22 2.20 12.22 9.48
C ALA A 22 3.50 11.43 9.21
N ILE A 23 4.68 12.04 9.38
CA ILE A 23 5.96 11.37 9.23
C ILE A 23 6.30 10.64 10.54
N ARG A 24 6.35 9.32 10.48
CA ARG A 24 6.72 8.48 11.63
C ARG A 24 8.17 8.02 11.49
N PHE A 25 9.09 8.68 12.20
CA PHE A 25 10.50 8.32 12.20
C PHE A 25 10.75 7.01 12.95
N GLY A 26 11.72 6.22 12.50
CA GLY A 26 12.06 4.93 13.12
C GLY A 26 10.98 3.86 12.99
N GLN A 27 10.02 4.04 12.08
CA GLN A 27 8.98 3.05 11.79
C GLN A 27 9.25 2.33 10.47
N ARG A 28 8.72 1.12 10.36
CA ARG A 28 8.58 0.35 9.11
C ARG A 28 7.11 -0.01 8.86
N TYR A 29 6.71 -0.16 7.60
CA TYR A 29 5.39 -0.71 7.29
C TYR A 29 5.32 -2.18 7.69
N ALA A 30 4.14 -2.61 8.15
CA ALA A 30 3.87 -4.03 8.36
C ALA A 30 3.92 -4.80 7.02
N ASP A 31 4.33 -6.06 7.08
CA ASP A 31 4.26 -6.95 5.92
C ASP A 31 2.80 -7.25 5.58
N ILE A 32 2.42 -6.99 4.33
CA ILE A 32 1.07 -7.25 3.80
C ILE A 32 1.01 -8.49 2.92
N LEU A 33 2.14 -9.13 2.67
CA LEU A 33 2.26 -10.30 1.81
C LEU A 33 2.29 -11.57 2.67
N GLU A 34 1.35 -12.46 2.41
CA GLU A 34 1.23 -13.73 3.12
C GLU A 34 1.15 -14.89 2.15
N ARG A 35 1.64 -16.05 2.56
CA ARG A 35 1.47 -17.28 1.79
C ARG A 35 0.23 -18.01 2.31
N ALA A 36 -0.78 -18.15 1.46
CA ALA A 36 -1.96 -18.94 1.77
C ALA A 36 -1.60 -20.43 1.84
N GLU A 37 -2.41 -21.21 2.55
CA GLU A 37 -2.22 -22.67 2.73
C GLU A 37 -2.15 -23.42 1.40
N ASP A 38 -2.82 -22.91 0.37
CA ASP A 38 -2.80 -23.44 -1.00
C ASP A 38 -1.58 -23.01 -1.83
N GLY A 39 -0.61 -22.33 -1.21
CA GLY A 39 0.63 -21.88 -1.85
C GLY A 39 0.53 -20.57 -2.62
N ARG A 40 -0.66 -19.97 -2.75
CA ARG A 40 -0.83 -18.65 -3.39
C ARG A 40 -0.30 -17.51 -2.50
N LEU A 41 0.10 -16.42 -3.13
CA LEU A 41 0.41 -15.17 -2.43
C LEU A 41 -0.90 -14.40 -2.21
N ARG A 42 -1.16 -14.03 -0.95
CA ARG A 42 -2.28 -13.20 -0.53
C ARG A 42 -1.75 -11.82 -0.12
N ILE A 43 -2.50 -10.78 -0.48
CA ILE A 43 -2.24 -9.41 -0.03
C ILE A 43 -3.30 -9.06 1.01
N ASP A 44 -2.89 -8.71 2.23
CA ASP A 44 -3.77 -8.18 3.27
C ASP A 44 -3.77 -6.63 3.27
N TYR A 45 -4.76 -6.06 2.58
CA TYR A 45 -4.94 -4.61 2.54
C TYR A 45 -5.40 -4.01 3.89
N GLY A 46 -5.88 -4.82 4.84
CA GLY A 46 -6.24 -4.35 6.19
C GLY A 46 -5.03 -3.80 6.96
N ARG A 47 -3.83 -4.29 6.65
CA ARG A 47 -2.56 -3.87 7.26
C ARG A 47 -1.84 -2.78 6.48
N PHE A 48 -2.40 -2.29 5.38
CA PHE A 48 -1.73 -1.36 4.47
C PHE A 48 -1.32 -0.03 5.15
N HIS A 49 -2.01 0.38 6.21
CA HIS A 49 -1.69 1.59 6.97
C HIS A 49 -0.97 1.32 8.30
N GLU A 50 -0.68 0.06 8.60
CA GLU A 50 -0.02 -0.35 9.83
C GLU A 50 1.49 -0.06 9.74
N THR A 51 2.02 0.54 10.80
CA THR A 51 3.47 0.74 10.99
C THR A 51 3.91 0.17 12.32
N LEU A 52 5.13 -0.35 12.35
CA LEU A 52 5.77 -0.97 13.50
C LEU A 52 7.10 -0.26 13.78
N ASP A 53 7.57 -0.31 15.03
CA ASP A 53 8.93 0.13 15.36
C ASP A 53 9.96 -0.64 14.50
N GLY A 54 10.95 0.10 14.01
CA GLY A 54 11.98 -0.37 13.08
C GLY A 54 13.13 -1.14 13.71
#